data_AF-A0A1A8NEC6-F1
#
_entry.id   AF-A0A1A8NEC6-F1
#
_cell.length_a   1.000
_cell.length_b   1.000
_cell.length_c   1.000
_cell.angle_alpha   90.00
_cell.angle_beta   90.00
_cell.angle_gamma   90.00
#
_symmetry.space_group_name_H-M   'P 1'
#
loop_
_entity.id
_entity.type
_entity.pdbx_description
1 polymer ?
#
loop_
_entity_poly.entity_id
_entity_poly.type
_entity_poly.pdbx_seq_one_letter_code
_entity_poly.pdbx_strand_id
1 'polypeptide(L)' 'MECLLLFLVCFSAFLPLTTCEDQRIPTEKLLVVTVATKETGGFSRFLRSAKYFNYTVKVLGRGETWTGGDYMSAP' A
#
# COMPACT_ATOMS: atom_id res chain seq x y z
N MET A 1 12.17 -49.35 -9.88
CA MET A 1 11.57 -48.24 -10.65
C MET A 1 10.25 -47.77 -10.05
N GLU A 2 9.40 -48.67 -9.54
CA GLU A 2 8.09 -48.29 -8.99
C GLU A 2 8.15 -47.41 -7.73
N CYS A 3 9.11 -47.63 -6.83
CA CYS A 3 9.30 -46.75 -5.67
C CYS A 3 9.63 -45.31 -6.08
N LEU A 4 10.44 -45.11 -7.14
CA LEU A 4 10.78 -43.78 -7.66
C LEU A 4 9.53 -43.07 -8.20
N LEU A 5 8.65 -43.83 -8.86
CA LEU A 5 7.39 -43.33 -9.38
C LEU A 5 6.47 -42.86 -8.23
N LEU A 6 6.38 -43.65 -7.16
CA LEU A 6 5.60 -43.30 -5.97
C LEU A 6 6.16 -42.04 -5.26
N PHE A 7 7.48 -41.91 -5.16
CA PHE A 7 8.12 -40.71 -4.61
C PHE A 7 7.80 -39.44 -5.43
N LEU A 8 7.82 -39.52 -6.76
CA LEU A 8 7.51 -38.39 -7.65
C LEU A 8 6.03 -37.98 -7.56
N VAL A 9 5.11 -38.95 -7.46
CA VAL A 9 3.68 -38.69 -7.28
C VAL A 9 3.42 -38.01 -5.93
N CYS A 10 4.03 -38.49 -4.84
CA CYS A 10 3.90 -37.85 -3.54
C CYS A 10 4.49 -36.44 -3.51
N PHE A 11 5.65 -36.20 -4.13
CA PHE A 11 6.28 -34.88 -4.17
C PHE A 11 5.40 -33.84 -4.89
N SER A 12 4.66 -34.26 -5.93
CA SER A 12 3.69 -33.40 -6.62
C SER A 12 2.43 -33.09 -5.80
N ALA A 13 2.01 -34.01 -4.92
CA ALA A 13 0.84 -33.84 -4.05
C ALA A 13 1.13 -33.04 -2.78
N PHE A 14 2.41 -32.92 -2.39
CA PHE A 14 2.88 -32.16 -1.23
C PHE A 14 3.41 -30.77 -1.55
N LEU A 15 3.35 -30.32 -2.81
CA LEU A 15 3.52 -28.90 -3.12
C LEU A 15 2.19 -28.21 -2.76
N PRO A 16 2.08 -27.48 -1.63
CA PRO A 16 0.93 -26.63 -1.44
C PRO A 16 0.96 -25.61 -2.57
N LEU A 17 -0.06 -25.65 -3.44
CA LEU A 17 -0.36 -24.61 -4.41
C LEU A 17 -0.75 -23.36 -3.62
N THR A 18 0.24 -22.66 -3.08
CA THR A 18 0.07 -21.33 -2.46
C THR A 18 0.11 -20.28 -3.56
N THR A 19 -0.70 -20.45 -4.60
CA THR A 19 -1.05 -19.32 -5.46
C THR A 19 -2.24 -18.64 -4.82
N CYS A 20 -2.00 -17.96 -3.68
CA CYS A 20 -2.83 -16.82 -3.36
C CYS A 20 -2.58 -15.84 -4.50
N GLU A 21 -3.52 -15.72 -5.44
CA GLU A 21 -3.51 -14.59 -6.37
C GLU A 21 -3.63 -13.34 -5.52
N ASP A 22 -2.49 -12.76 -5.17
CA ASP A 22 -2.38 -11.41 -4.68
C ASP A 22 -2.85 -10.52 -5.84
N GLN A 23 -4.16 -10.26 -5.89
CA GLN A 23 -4.78 -9.36 -6.87
C GLN A 23 -4.30 -7.94 -6.55
N ARG A 24 -3.07 -7.64 -6.92
CA ARG A 24 -2.48 -6.33 -6.78
C ARG A 24 -3.27 -5.37 -7.67
N ILE A 25 -3.83 -4.33 -7.06
CA ILE A 25 -4.41 -3.23 -7.80
C ILE A 25 -3.31 -2.65 -8.69
N PRO A 26 -3.55 -2.51 -10.01
CA PRO A 26 -2.58 -1.88 -10.89
C PRO A 26 -2.23 -0.48 -10.37
N THR A 27 -0.94 -0.15 -10.30
CA THR A 27 -0.47 1.08 -9.64
C THR A 27 -1.06 2.33 -10.27
N GLU A 28 -1.31 2.32 -11.57
CA GLU A 28 -1.96 3.40 -12.32
C GLU A 28 -3.43 3.61 -11.97
N LYS A 29 -4.08 2.63 -11.34
CA LYS A 29 -5.47 2.70 -10.86
C LYS A 29 -5.56 3.14 -9.39
N LEU A 30 -4.42 3.37 -8.73
CA LEU A 30 -4.37 3.76 -7.32
C LEU A 30 -3.99 5.23 -7.17
N LEU A 31 -4.91 6.01 -6.58
CA LEU A 31 -4.68 7.42 -6.23
C LEU A 31 -4.78 7.59 -4.70
N VAL A 32 -3.73 8.12 -4.09
CA VAL A 32 -3.75 8.51 -2.67
C VAL A 32 -4.23 9.95 -2.57
N VAL A 33 -5.27 10.20 -1.76
CA VAL A 33 -5.77 11.55 -1.51
C VAL A 33 -5.47 11.93 -0.06
N THR A 34 -5.01 13.16 0.15
CA THR A 34 -4.77 13.70 1.50
C THR A 34 -5.20 15.15 1.57
N VAL A 35 -5.48 15.63 2.79
CA VAL A 35 -5.77 17.04 3.06
C VAL A 35 -4.57 17.64 3.80
N ALA A 36 -4.04 18.74 3.28
CA ALA A 36 -2.99 19.50 3.95
C ALA A 36 -3.12 20.98 3.59
N THR A 37 -3.47 21.80 4.57
CA THR A 37 -3.60 23.25 4.38
C THR A 37 -2.26 23.97 4.36
N LYS A 38 -1.26 23.41 5.05
CA LYS A 38 0.10 23.96 5.18
C LYS A 38 1.17 22.90 4.95
N GLU A 39 2.34 23.34 4.52
CA GLU A 39 3.55 22.53 4.43
C GLU A 39 4.16 22.35 5.83
N THR A 40 3.76 21.28 6.52
CA THR A 40 4.33 20.93 7.82
C THR A 40 5.45 19.89 7.68
N GLY A 41 6.28 19.74 8.71
CA GLY A 41 7.28 18.66 8.74
C GLY A 41 6.63 17.26 8.68
N GLY A 42 5.45 17.10 9.28
CA GLY A 42 4.65 15.87 9.18
C GLY A 42 4.21 15.58 7.74
N PHE A 43 3.70 16.59 7.05
CA PHE A 43 3.31 16.48 5.65
C PHE A 43 4.50 16.20 4.73
N SER A 44 5.65 16.85 4.95
CA SER A 44 6.89 16.58 4.22
C SER A 44 7.38 15.14 4.40
N ARG A 45 7.30 14.59 5.62
CA ARG A 45 7.62 13.18 5.90
C ARG A 45 6.66 12.23 5.20
N PHE A 46 5.36 12.54 5.21
CA PHE A 46 4.35 11.78 4.48
C PHE A 46 4.67 11.75 2.97
N LEU A 47 4.91 12.91 2.34
CA LEU A 47 5.25 12.98 0.91
C LEU A 47 6.55 12.23 0.58
N ARG A 48 7.55 12.31 1.46
CA ARG A 48 8.81 11.57 1.29
C ARG A 48 8.57 10.07 1.22
N SER A 49 7.80 9.51 2.15
CA SER A 49 7.45 8.09 2.14
C SER A 49 6.58 7.72 0.95
N ALA A 50 5.58 8.53 0.60
CA ALA A 50 4.71 8.28 -0.54
C ALA A 50 5.52 8.22 -1.85
N LYS A 51 6.46 9.15 -2.04
CA LYS A 51 7.37 9.17 -3.19
C LYS A 51 8.28 7.94 -3.22
N TYR A 52 8.80 7.50 -2.07
CA TYR A 52 9.65 6.31 -1.98
C TYR A 52 8.95 5.04 -2.51
N PHE A 53 7.64 4.92 -2.28
CA PHE A 53 6.82 3.79 -2.75
C PHE A 53 6.11 4.05 -4.10
N ASN A 54 6.48 5.12 -4.82
CA ASN A 54 5.86 5.50 -6.10
C ASN A 54 4.34 5.72 -6.04
N TYR A 55 3.82 6.20 -4.91
CA TYR A 55 2.42 6.62 -4.83
C TYR A 55 2.22 7.96 -5.52
N THR A 56 1.16 8.03 -6.34
CA THR A 56 0.62 9.30 -6.82
C THR A 56 -0.28 9.88 -5.74
N VAL A 57 0.03 11.10 -5.29
CA VAL A 57 -0.70 11.79 -4.22
C VAL A 57 -1.41 13.02 -4.76
N LYS A 58 -2.71 13.14 -4.49
CA LYS A 58 -3.49 14.38 -4.65
C LYS A 58 -3.68 15.05 -3.30
N VAL A 59 -3.20 16.28 -3.20
CA VAL A 59 -3.27 17.09 -1.98
C VAL A 59 -4.41 18.09 -2.13
N LEU A 60 -5.32 18.12 -1.15
CA LEU A 60 -6.46 19.02 -1.10
C LEU A 60 -6.24 20.09 -0.02
N GLY A 61 -6.78 21.29 -0.25
CA GLY A 61 -6.77 22.40 0.71
C GLY A 61 -5.46 23.17 0.82
N ARG A 62 -4.45 22.89 -0.02
CA ARG A 62 -3.14 23.55 0.06
C ARG A 62 -3.27 25.07 -0.10
N GLY A 63 -2.84 25.82 0.92
CA GLY A 63 -2.94 27.27 0.96
C GLY A 63 -4.28 27.80 1.47
N GLU A 64 -5.26 26.93 1.73
CA GLU A 64 -6.54 27.33 2.32
C GLU A 64 -6.43 27.46 3.84
N THR A 65 -7.28 28.31 4.42
CA THR A 65 -7.40 28.41 5.89
C THR A 65 -8.18 27.22 6.41
N TRP A 66 -7.66 26.56 7.43
CA TRP A 66 -8.36 25.46 8.08
C TRP A 66 -9.56 25.96 8.89
N THR A 67 -10.75 25.42 8.61
CA THR A 67 -12.01 25.75 9.30
C THR A 67 -12.62 24.57 10.06
N GLY A 68 -11.93 23.43 10.13
CA GLY A 68 -12.47 22.19 10.72
C GLY A 68 -12.35 22.08 12.24
N GLY A 69 -12.10 23.18 12.96
CA GLY A 69 -11.94 23.21 14.42
C GLY A 69 -10.53 22.87 14.91
N ASP A 70 -10.37 22.72 16.22
CA ASP A 70 -9.06 22.34 16.80
C ASP A 70 -8.78 20.87 16.51
N TYR A 71 -7.67 20.61 15.80
CA TYR A 71 -7.18 19.27 15.48
C TYR A 71 -5.93 18.90 16.30
N MET A 72 -5.47 19.80 17.18
CA MET A 72 -4.30 19.62 18.03
C MET A 72 -4.67 19.11 19.44
N SER A 73 -5.96 19.01 19.74
CA SER A 73 -6.47 18.35 20.94
C SER A 73 -6.30 16.83 20.82
N ALA A 74 -5.86 16.19 21.91
CA ALA A 74 -5.88 14.73 22.02
C ALA A 74 -7.32 14.21 21.90
N PRO A 75 -7.53 13.00 21.33
CA PRO A 75 -8.85 12.37 21.28
C PRO A 75 -9.41 12.08 22.68
#